data_AF-A0A6B1YJ55-F1
#
_entry.id   AF-A0A6B1YJ55-F1
#
_cell.length_a   1.000
_cell.length_b   1.000
_cell.length_c   1.000
_cell.angle_alpha   90.00
_cell.angle_beta   90.00
_cell.angle_gamma   90.00
#
_symmetry.space_group_name_H-M   'P 1'
#
loop_
_entity.id
_entity.type
_entity.pdbx_description
1 polymer ?
#
loop_
_entity_poly.entity_id
_entity_poly.type
_entity_poly.pdbx_seq_one_letter_code
_entity_poly.pdbx_strand_id
1 'polypeptide(L)'
;NGDTAGAVLNGGSLSRVAGENVGVYGINQGDLALNSGNYDLSYQGNNLTITKALLNVIADAKTKVYGDADPSLTYQVSGLKNGDTAGAVLNGGGLVRVSGENVGNYAIQQGGLGLVSGNYDLAYQGNNL
;
A
#
# COMPACT_ATOMS: atom_id res chain seq x y z
N ASN A 1 39.55 -28.27 10.57
CA ASN A 1 38.31 -28.73 11.24
C ASN A 1 37.27 -28.88 10.15
N GLY A 2 36.89 -30.12 9.83
CA GLY A 2 35.98 -30.45 8.72
C GLY A 2 34.50 -30.26 9.06
N ASP A 3 34.19 -29.34 9.97
CA ASP A 3 32.83 -29.08 10.43
C ASP A 3 32.05 -28.28 9.38
N THR A 4 30.78 -28.63 9.22
CA THR A 4 29.87 -27.96 8.29
C THR A 4 28.74 -27.29 9.05
N ALA A 5 28.10 -26.28 8.46
CA ALA A 5 26.95 -25.62 9.08
C ALA A 5 25.83 -26.61 9.45
N GLY A 6 25.57 -27.61 8.60
CA GLY A 6 24.58 -28.66 8.88
C GLY A 6 25.01 -29.62 10.00
N ALA A 7 26.30 -29.73 10.29
CA ALA A 7 26.82 -30.51 11.41
C ALA A 7 26.84 -29.73 12.73
N VAL A 8 26.72 -28.40 12.71
CA VAL A 8 26.82 -27.51 13.89
C VAL A 8 25.48 -26.86 14.26
N LEU A 9 24.59 -26.64 13.30
CA LEU A 9 23.27 -26.05 13.52
C LEU A 9 22.19 -27.13 13.56
N ASN A 10 21.14 -26.91 14.35
CA ASN A 10 19.98 -27.79 14.46
C ASN A 10 19.02 -27.72 13.25
N GLY A 11 19.39 -26.99 12.18
CA GLY A 11 18.50 -26.76 11.03
C GLY A 11 17.23 -25.96 11.36
N GLY A 12 17.17 -25.33 12.55
CA GLY A 12 16.06 -24.48 12.96
C GLY A 12 15.95 -23.21 12.11
N SER A 13 14.75 -22.63 12.10
CA SER A 13 14.43 -21.47 11.25
C SER A 13 14.41 -20.18 12.03
N LEU A 14 14.74 -19.08 11.35
CA LEU A 14 14.43 -17.73 11.84
C LEU A 14 12.91 -17.51 11.84
N SER A 15 12.45 -16.66 12.74
CA SER A 15 11.05 -16.20 12.77
C SER A 15 10.99 -14.69 12.54
N ARG A 16 9.80 -14.17 12.28
CA ARG A 16 9.57 -12.72 12.23
C ARG A 16 8.38 -12.33 13.07
N VAL A 17 8.35 -11.08 13.50
CA VAL A 17 7.14 -10.45 14.06
C VAL A 17 6.02 -10.51 13.01
N ALA A 18 4.84 -10.96 13.42
CA ALA A 18 3.67 -11.09 12.56
C ALA A 18 3.09 -9.72 12.18
N GLY A 19 2.47 -9.65 10.99
CA GLY A 19 1.80 -8.47 10.47
C GLY A 19 2.18 -8.18 9.02
N GLU A 20 1.27 -7.49 8.32
CA GLU A 20 1.36 -7.17 6.89
C GLU A 20 1.12 -5.69 6.57
N ASN A 21 0.79 -4.88 7.57
CA ASN A 21 0.64 -3.44 7.39
C ASN A 21 2.01 -2.78 7.18
N VAL A 22 2.01 -1.56 6.65
CA VAL A 22 3.24 -0.77 6.51
C VAL A 22 3.89 -0.59 7.87
N GLY A 23 5.19 -0.87 7.93
CA GLY A 23 5.93 -0.88 9.17
C GLY A 23 7.21 -1.69 9.10
N VAL A 24 7.84 -1.81 10.26
CA VAL A 24 9.10 -2.52 10.45
C VAL A 24 8.83 -3.71 11.37
N TYR A 25 9.23 -4.89 10.93
CA TYR A 25 8.99 -6.16 11.61
C TYR A 25 10.33 -6.83 11.92
N GLY A 26 10.61 -7.05 13.20
CA GLY A 26 11.84 -7.71 13.61
C GLY A 26 11.89 -9.15 13.08
N ILE A 27 13.05 -9.53 12.53
CA ILE A 27 13.45 -10.90 12.29
C ILE A 27 14.18 -11.34 13.56
N ASN A 28 13.71 -12.44 14.14
CA ASN A 28 14.19 -13.02 15.38
C ASN A 28 14.88 -14.35 15.09
N GLN A 29 15.69 -14.81 16.03
CA GLN A 29 16.44 -16.07 15.94
C GLN A 29 15.52 -17.28 15.66
N GLY A 30 14.26 -17.22 16.11
CA GLY A 30 13.33 -18.33 16.00
C GLY A 30 13.88 -19.58 16.71
N ASP A 31 13.82 -20.71 16.02
CA ASP A 31 14.28 -22.01 16.54
C ASP A 31 15.72 -22.33 16.12
N LEU A 32 16.42 -21.37 15.50
CA LEU A 32 17.83 -21.53 15.15
C LEU A 32 18.66 -21.70 16.42
N ALA A 33 19.30 -22.86 16.53
CA ALA A 33 20.15 -23.21 17.65
C ALA A 33 21.33 -24.08 17.19
N LEU A 34 22.33 -24.21 18.06
CA LEU A 34 23.43 -25.16 17.87
C LEU A 34 22.98 -26.57 18.24
N ASN A 35 23.58 -27.57 17.58
CA ASN A 35 23.45 -28.98 17.95
C ASN A 35 24.68 -29.51 18.71
N SER A 36 25.67 -28.65 18.95
CA SER A 36 26.98 -28.95 19.53
C SER A 36 27.39 -27.88 20.54
N GLY A 37 28.02 -28.29 21.65
CA GLY A 37 28.53 -27.38 22.69
C GLY A 37 29.91 -26.78 22.41
N ASN A 38 30.51 -27.06 21.26
CA ASN A 38 31.85 -26.54 20.89
C ASN A 38 31.81 -25.10 20.33
N TYR A 39 30.62 -24.51 20.22
CA TYR A 39 30.40 -23.20 19.61
C TYR A 39 29.46 -22.37 20.49
N ASP A 40 29.56 -21.04 20.35
CA ASP A 40 28.56 -20.10 20.86
C ASP A 40 27.78 -19.50 19.70
N LEU A 41 26.45 -19.45 19.82
CA LEU A 41 25.59 -18.83 18.81
C LEU A 41 25.34 -17.37 19.16
N SER A 42 25.95 -16.47 18.39
CA SER A 42 25.67 -15.04 18.44
C SER A 42 24.71 -14.67 17.32
N TYR A 43 23.41 -14.67 17.59
CA TYR A 43 22.41 -14.17 16.65
C TYR A 43 22.37 -12.64 16.64
N GLN A 44 22.47 -12.05 15.44
CA GLN A 44 22.20 -10.64 15.22
C GLN A 44 20.88 -10.49 14.45
N GLY A 45 19.90 -9.86 15.08
CA GLY A 45 18.62 -9.56 14.47
C GLY A 45 18.72 -8.59 13.31
N ASN A 46 17.69 -8.58 12.47
CA ASN A 46 17.49 -7.58 11.42
C ASN A 46 15.98 -7.32 11.26
N ASN A 47 15.59 -6.43 10.36
CA ASN A 47 14.20 -6.07 10.15
C ASN A 47 13.74 -6.37 8.72
N LEU A 48 12.51 -6.86 8.60
CA LEU A 48 11.70 -6.76 7.40
C LEU A 48 10.98 -5.41 7.41
N THR A 49 11.10 -4.63 6.33
CA THR A 49 10.35 -3.39 6.18
C THR A 49 9.27 -3.58 5.11
N ILE A 50 8.02 -3.32 5.48
CA ILE A 50 6.89 -3.25 4.56
C ILE A 50 6.65 -1.78 4.23
N THR A 51 6.82 -1.42 2.96
CA THR A 51 6.59 -0.06 2.46
C THR A 51 5.18 0.09 1.91
N LYS A 52 4.72 1.33 1.77
CA LYS A 52 3.41 1.62 1.18
C LYS A 52 3.32 1.15 -0.25
N ALA A 53 2.12 0.72 -0.63
CA ALA A 53 1.77 0.49 -2.02
C ALA A 53 1.25 1.79 -2.66
N LEU A 54 1.44 1.93 -3.97
CA LEU A 54 0.85 3.04 -4.72
C LEU A 54 -0.61 2.71 -5.06
N LEU A 55 -1.54 3.57 -4.64
CA LEU A 55 -2.94 3.52 -5.06
C LEU A 55 -3.18 4.59 -6.13
N ASN A 56 -3.53 4.15 -7.35
CA ASN A 56 -3.85 5.07 -8.43
C ASN A 56 -5.36 5.32 -8.46
N VAL A 57 -5.74 6.59 -8.48
CA VAL A 57 -7.11 7.02 -8.73
C VAL A 57 -7.14 7.92 -9.96
N ILE A 58 -7.92 7.52 -10.95
CA ILE A 58 -8.04 8.25 -12.23
C ILE A 58 -9.50 8.69 -12.38
N ALA A 59 -9.73 10.00 -12.52
CA ALA A 59 -11.05 10.51 -12.78
C ALA A 59 -11.53 10.11 -14.18
N ASP A 60 -12.79 9.71 -14.28
CA ASP A 60 -13.41 9.48 -15.58
C ASP A 60 -13.73 10.82 -16.24
N ALA A 61 -13.48 10.91 -17.55
CA ALA A 61 -13.94 12.05 -18.34
C ALA A 61 -15.47 12.09 -18.33
N LYS A 62 -16.02 13.30 -18.34
CA LYS A 62 -17.46 13.54 -18.35
C LYS A 62 -17.78 14.60 -19.39
N THR A 63 -19.06 14.73 -19.72
CA THR A 63 -19.59 15.81 -20.54
C THR A 63 -20.97 16.18 -20.03
N LYS A 64 -21.40 17.41 -20.32
CA LYS A 64 -22.79 17.86 -20.13
C LYS A 64 -23.21 18.77 -21.28
N VAL A 65 -24.53 18.95 -21.46
CA VAL A 65 -25.06 19.98 -22.36
C VAL A 65 -25.21 21.29 -21.59
N TYR A 66 -25.02 22.42 -22.27
CA TYR A 66 -25.17 23.74 -21.66
C TYR A 66 -26.57 23.91 -21.03
N GLY A 67 -26.61 24.31 -19.76
CA GLY A 67 -27.83 24.46 -18.99
C GLY A 67 -28.28 23.21 -18.23
N ASP A 68 -27.70 22.05 -18.53
CA ASP A 68 -27.95 20.83 -17.75
C ASP A 68 -27.16 20.82 -16.44
N ALA A 69 -27.67 20.05 -15.48
CA ALA A 69 -26.97 19.76 -14.24
C ALA A 69 -25.68 18.96 -14.50
N ASP A 70 -24.72 19.08 -13.59
CA ASP A 70 -23.49 18.30 -13.67
C ASP A 70 -23.77 16.79 -13.51
N PRO A 71 -23.11 15.93 -14.31
CA PRO A 71 -23.19 14.50 -14.11
C PRO A 71 -22.45 14.10 -12.84
N SER A 72 -22.78 12.93 -12.30
CA SER A 72 -22.03 12.34 -11.20
C SER A 72 -20.57 12.07 -11.62
N LEU A 73 -19.63 12.62 -10.85
CA LEU A 73 -18.21 12.41 -11.03
C LEU A 73 -17.84 11.01 -10.54
N THR A 74 -17.10 10.26 -11.36
CA THR A 74 -16.68 8.89 -11.06
C THR A 74 -15.18 8.74 -11.30
N TYR A 75 -14.61 7.66 -10.78
CA TYR A 75 -13.19 7.37 -10.91
C TYR A 75 -12.94 5.87 -10.89
N GLN A 76 -11.81 5.49 -11.45
CA GLN A 76 -11.26 4.14 -11.42
C GLN A 76 -10.14 4.05 -10.38
N VAL A 77 -10.11 2.93 -9.66
CA VAL A 77 -9.08 2.65 -8.63
C VAL A 77 -8.26 1.43 -9.04
N SER A 78 -6.94 1.52 -8.93
CA SER A 78 -6.03 0.38 -9.12
C SER A 78 -4.86 0.43 -8.14
N GLY A 79 -4.17 -0.71 -7.97
CA GLY A 79 -3.02 -0.82 -7.06
C GLY A 79 -3.34 -1.36 -5.67
N LEU A 80 -4.62 -1.69 -5.39
CA LEU A 80 -5.04 -2.40 -4.17
C LEU A 80 -4.28 -3.71 -4.01
N LYS A 81 -3.93 -4.04 -2.76
CA LYS A 81 -3.17 -5.23 -2.36
C LYS A 81 -3.95 -6.02 -1.33
N ASN A 82 -3.55 -7.27 -1.10
CA ASN A 82 -4.04 -8.12 -0.02
C ASN A 82 -5.58 -8.28 0.05
N GLY A 83 -6.27 -8.14 -1.09
CA GLY A 83 -7.74 -8.21 -1.14
C GLY A 83 -8.45 -6.95 -0.64
N ASP A 84 -7.73 -5.85 -0.42
CA ASP A 84 -8.30 -4.56 -0.03
C ASP A 84 -9.31 -4.06 -1.08
N THR A 85 -10.29 -3.30 -0.60
CA THR A 85 -11.29 -2.64 -1.44
C THR A 85 -11.14 -1.12 -1.38
N ALA A 86 -11.59 -0.43 -2.44
CA ALA A 86 -11.55 1.02 -2.48
C ALA A 86 -12.31 1.67 -1.30
N GLY A 87 -13.46 1.10 -0.90
CA GLY A 87 -14.24 1.60 0.23
C GLY A 87 -13.58 1.43 1.60
N ALA A 88 -12.63 0.50 1.74
CA ALA A 88 -11.86 0.32 2.98
C ALA A 88 -10.61 1.22 3.03
N VAL A 89 -10.10 1.65 1.88
CA VAL A 89 -8.84 2.39 1.77
C VAL A 89 -9.05 3.90 1.62
N LEU A 90 -10.15 4.32 0.99
CA LEU A 90 -10.50 5.72 0.74
C LEU A 90 -11.46 6.25 1.82
N ASN A 91 -11.40 7.56 2.08
CA ASN A 91 -12.26 8.24 3.07
C ASN A 91 -13.72 8.47 2.60
N GLY A 92 -14.09 8.01 1.41
CA GLY A 92 -15.39 8.27 0.80
C GLY A 92 -15.61 9.73 0.35
N GLY A 93 -14.57 10.56 0.40
CA GLY A 93 -14.61 11.93 -0.13
C GLY A 93 -14.82 11.94 -1.65
N GLY A 94 -15.46 12.99 -2.15
CA GLY A 94 -15.79 13.13 -3.57
C GLY A 94 -14.77 13.92 -4.36
N LEU A 95 -14.77 13.67 -5.68
CA LEU A 95 -14.14 14.55 -6.66
C LEU A 95 -14.93 15.85 -6.76
N VAL A 96 -14.25 16.90 -7.22
CA VAL A 96 -14.86 18.19 -7.55
C VAL A 96 -14.41 18.61 -8.93
N ARG A 97 -15.15 19.48 -9.60
CA ARG A 97 -14.68 20.13 -10.83
C ARG A 97 -14.39 21.60 -10.59
N VAL A 98 -13.60 22.18 -11.49
CA VAL A 98 -13.50 23.64 -11.59
C VAL A 98 -14.87 24.24 -11.96
N SER A 99 -15.23 25.33 -11.30
CA SER A 99 -16.51 26.04 -11.50
C SER A 99 -16.59 26.73 -12.85
N GLY A 100 -17.80 26.78 -13.42
CA GLY A 100 -18.12 27.53 -14.63
C GLY A 100 -19.14 26.79 -15.50
N GLU A 101 -19.84 27.53 -16.35
CA GLU A 101 -20.99 27.03 -17.12
C GLU A 101 -20.88 27.28 -18.63
N ASN A 102 -19.96 28.16 -19.06
CA ASN A 102 -19.71 28.37 -20.48
C ASN A 102 -19.16 27.09 -21.12
N VAL A 103 -19.44 26.89 -22.40
CA VAL A 103 -18.89 25.75 -23.15
C VAL A 103 -17.35 25.77 -23.09
N GLY A 104 -16.76 24.67 -22.65
CA GLY A 104 -15.33 24.52 -22.44
C GLY A 104 -15.02 23.31 -21.56
N ASN A 105 -13.73 23.09 -21.31
CA ASN A 105 -13.27 21.98 -20.49
C ASN A 105 -13.07 22.45 -19.05
N TYR A 106 -13.62 21.70 -18.08
CA TYR A 106 -13.46 21.97 -16.66
C TYR A 106 -12.73 20.80 -16.00
N ALA A 107 -11.55 21.08 -15.44
CA ALA A 107 -10.76 20.03 -14.79
C ALA A 107 -11.53 19.43 -13.60
N ILE A 108 -11.58 18.11 -13.57
CA ILE A 108 -11.98 17.28 -12.43
C ILE A 108 -10.75 17.10 -11.55
N GLN A 109 -10.88 17.53 -10.30
CA GLN A 109 -9.86 17.56 -9.27
C GLN A 109 -10.20 16.58 -8.15
N GLN A 110 -9.18 16.18 -7.39
CA GLN A 110 -9.29 15.20 -6.31
C GLN A 110 -10.36 15.56 -5.26
N GLY A 111 -10.58 16.86 -5.03
CA GLY A 111 -11.55 17.34 -4.07
C GLY A 111 -11.22 16.85 -2.65
N GLY A 112 -12.22 16.26 -1.99
CA GLY A 112 -12.07 15.72 -0.64
C GLY A 112 -11.60 14.26 -0.59
N LEU A 113 -11.38 13.63 -1.76
CA LEU A 113 -10.95 12.24 -1.81
C LEU A 113 -9.56 12.07 -1.18
N GLY A 114 -9.44 11.17 -0.23
CA GLY A 114 -8.19 10.88 0.47
C GLY A 114 -8.14 9.46 0.99
N LEU A 115 -7.03 9.12 1.65
CA LEU A 115 -6.82 7.81 2.25
C LEU A 115 -7.25 7.79 3.72
N VAL A 116 -7.79 6.65 4.15
CA VAL A 116 -7.93 6.29 5.58
C VAL A 116 -6.92 5.22 6.00
N SER A 117 -6.34 4.50 5.02
CA SER A 117 -5.32 3.49 5.27
C SER A 117 -3.91 4.08 5.23
N GLY A 118 -3.09 3.75 6.24
CA GLY A 118 -1.66 4.08 6.25
C GLY A 118 -0.81 3.20 5.33
N ASN A 119 -1.42 2.21 4.66
CA ASN A 119 -0.70 1.26 3.82
C ASN A 119 -0.45 1.73 2.39
N TYR A 120 -0.99 2.89 2.01
CA TYR A 120 -0.94 3.38 0.64
C TYR A 120 -0.42 4.82 0.57
N ASP A 121 0.20 5.15 -0.55
CA ASP A 121 0.32 6.52 -1.03
C ASP A 121 -0.66 6.72 -2.19
N LEU A 122 -1.34 7.86 -2.22
CA LEU A 122 -2.37 8.16 -3.21
C LEU A 122 -1.76 8.94 -4.39
N ALA A 123 -1.87 8.38 -5.58
CA ALA A 123 -1.60 9.06 -6.84
C ALA A 123 -2.92 9.36 -7.55
N TYR A 124 -3.29 10.65 -7.59
CA TYR A 124 -4.49 11.10 -8.29
C TYR A 124 -4.14 11.66 -9.67
N GLN A 125 -4.90 11.25 -10.69
CA GLN A 125 -4.88 11.83 -12.02
C GLN A 125 -6.26 12.38 -12.37
N GLY A 126 -6.32 13.70 -12.61
CA GLY A 126 -7.54 14.39 -13.03
C GLY A 126 -7.91 14.14 -14.49
N ASN A 127 -9.12 14.55 -14.85
CA ASN A 127 -9.66 14.52 -16.20
C ASN A 127 -10.53 15.77 -16.43
N ASN A 128 -11.31 15.84 -17.51
CA ASN A 128 -12.18 16.98 -17.78
C ASN A 128 -13.67 16.60 -17.79
N LEU A 129 -14.51 17.52 -17.33
CA LEU A 129 -15.94 17.64 -17.61
C LEU A 129 -16.16 18.64 -18.75
#